data_AF-A0A2G8RP28-F1
#
_entry.id   AF-A0A2G8RP28-F1
#
_cell.length_a   1.000
_cell.length_b   1.000
_cell.length_c   1.000
_cell.angle_alpha   90.00
_cell.angle_beta   90.00
_cell.angle_gamma   90.00
#
_symmetry.space_group_name_H-M   'P 1'
#
loop_
_entity.id
_entity.type
_entity.pdbx_description
1 polymer ?
#
loop_
_entity_poly.entity_id
_entity_poly.type
_entity_poly.pdbx_seq_one_letter_code
_entity_poly.pdbx_strand_id
1 'polypeptide(L)'
;MNGIGGSAGWSWIFLLEGLLTVSVATLLSFCMHDYPENAAFLAQTAKDWLLETRVRDDNAGLSKQFKREFVFQALRDPQAYIHAAIFFFTAIPSLSFPVFLPTIIDGLG
;
A
#
# COMPACT_ATOMS: atom_id res chain seq x y z
N MET A 1 22.59 17.26 12.54
CA MET A 1 23.91 17.19 11.88
C MET A 1 24.14 18.47 11.06
N ASN A 2 24.21 19.64 11.70
CA ASN A 2 24.47 20.91 10.99
C ASN A 2 25.99 21.06 10.79
N GLY A 3 26.46 21.04 9.54
CA GLY A 3 27.88 21.24 9.21
C GLY A 3 28.71 19.95 9.04
N ILE A 4 28.10 18.77 9.19
CA ILE A 4 28.79 17.50 8.94
C ILE A 4 28.75 17.24 7.43
N GLY A 5 29.92 17.23 6.76
CA GLY A 5 30.05 17.04 5.31
C GLY A 5 29.74 18.27 4.44
N GLY A 6 29.61 19.47 5.02
CA GLY A 6 29.30 20.71 4.28
C GLY A 6 27.85 20.85 3.82
N SER A 7 26.96 19.93 4.20
CA SER A 7 25.54 19.96 3.84
C SER A 7 24.66 20.50 4.97
N ALA A 8 23.59 21.19 4.59
CA ALA A 8 22.57 21.66 5.52
C ALA A 8 21.90 20.46 6.24
N GLY A 9 21.56 20.61 7.51
CA GLY A 9 20.99 19.54 8.33
C GLY A 9 19.70 18.92 7.77
N TRP A 10 18.94 19.67 6.95
CA TRP A 10 17.74 19.13 6.28
C TRP A 10 18.09 18.03 5.26
N SER A 11 19.24 18.14 4.59
CA SER A 11 19.65 17.20 3.54
C SER A 11 19.98 15.81 4.11
N TRP A 12 20.41 15.77 5.36
CA TRP A 12 20.70 14.53 6.07
C TRP A 12 19.44 13.70 6.33
N ILE A 13 18.28 14.34 6.50
CA ILE A 13 17.00 13.63 6.68
C ILE A 13 16.67 12.83 5.42
N PHE A 14 16.72 13.48 4.25
CA PHE A 14 16.47 12.82 2.96
C PHE A 14 17.50 11.74 2.64
N LEU A 15 18.77 11.94 2.97
CA LEU A 15 19.82 10.94 2.76
C LEU A 15 19.60 9.69 3.62
N LEU A 16 19.29 9.87 4.91
CA LEU A 16 19.04 8.76 5.83
C LEU A 16 17.76 8.01 5.48
N GLU A 17 16.69 8.74 5.14
CA GLU A 17 15.42 8.14 4.71
C GLU A 17 15.60 7.36 3.40
N GLY A 18 16.24 7.95 2.38
CA GLY A 18 16.51 7.27 1.12
C GLY A 18 17.39 6.02 1.29
N LEU A 19 18.41 6.09 2.14
CA LEU A 19 19.26 4.93 2.43
C LEU A 19 18.49 3.81 3.14
N LEU A 20 17.57 4.14 4.04
CA LEU A 20 16.67 3.18 4.65
C LEU A 20 15.75 2.54 3.59
N THR A 21 15.16 3.34 2.70
CA THR A 21 14.30 2.83 1.61
C THR A 21 15.06 1.88 0.69
N VAL A 22 16.29 2.22 0.27
CA VAL A 22 17.12 1.36 -0.58
C VAL A 22 17.49 0.06 0.15
N SER A 23 17.79 0.14 1.44
CA SER A 23 18.09 -1.04 2.26
C SER A 23 16.89 -1.98 2.35
N VAL A 24 15.69 -1.44 2.64
CA VAL A 24 14.45 -2.23 2.68
C VAL A 24 14.11 -2.79 1.30
N ALA A 25 14.25 -2.02 0.23
CA ALA A 25 14.01 -2.50 -1.13
C ALA A 25 14.95 -3.65 -1.51
N THR A 26 16.22 -3.55 -1.12
CA THR A 26 17.21 -4.63 -1.32
C THR A 26 16.80 -5.88 -0.54
N LEU A 27 16.42 -5.75 0.74
CA LEU A 27 15.95 -6.87 1.55
C LEU A 27 14.67 -7.51 0.99
N LEU A 28 13.71 -6.69 0.54
CA LEU A 28 12.49 -7.16 -0.10
C LEU A 28 12.78 -7.87 -1.41
N SER A 29 13.75 -7.41 -2.20
CA SER A 29 14.17 -8.11 -3.43
C SER A 29 14.68 -9.52 -3.16
N PHE A 30 15.20 -9.81 -1.96
CA PHE A 30 15.63 -11.15 -1.58
C PHE A 30 14.56 -11.95 -0.80
N CYS A 31 13.66 -11.27 -0.10
CA CYS A 31 12.67 -11.92 0.78
C CYS A 31 11.30 -12.11 0.11
N MET A 32 10.89 -11.19 -0.76
CA MET A 32 9.58 -11.17 -1.39
C MET A 32 9.58 -12.12 -2.59
N HIS A 33 8.92 -13.27 -2.41
CA HIS A 33 8.70 -14.24 -3.48
C HIS A 33 7.33 -13.94 -4.10
N ASP A 34 7.30 -13.60 -5.40
CA ASP A 34 6.10 -13.13 -6.11
C ASP A 34 4.95 -14.14 -6.14
N TYR A 35 5.25 -15.42 -5.92
CA TYR A 35 4.27 -16.50 -5.96
C TYR A 35 4.47 -17.49 -4.79
N PRO A 36 3.39 -18.05 -4.21
CA PRO A 36 3.45 -19.05 -3.15
C PRO A 36 4.20 -20.32 -3.58
N GLU A 37 4.33 -20.50 -4.90
CA GLU A 37 5.13 -21.50 -5.60
C GLU A 37 6.61 -21.40 -5.20
N ASN A 38 7.14 -20.17 -5.20
CA ASN A 38 8.55 -19.86 -4.97
C ASN A 38 8.85 -19.60 -3.49
N ALA A 39 7.85 -19.50 -2.62
CA ALA A 39 8.05 -19.22 -1.20
C ALA A 39 8.79 -20.38 -0.50
N ALA A 40 10.09 -20.22 -0.23
CA ALA A 40 10.91 -21.23 0.46
C ALA A 40 10.51 -21.44 1.94
N PHE A 41 9.69 -20.55 2.50
CA PHE A 41 9.26 -20.57 3.90
C PHE A 41 8.01 -21.44 4.16
N LEU A 42 7.24 -21.81 3.13
CA LEU A 42 6.02 -22.60 3.32
C LEU A 42 6.28 -24.11 3.20
N ALA A 43 5.76 -24.88 4.17
CA ALA A 43 5.66 -26.33 4.06
C ALA A 43 4.80 -26.73 2.85
N GLN A 44 5.15 -27.82 2.17
CA GLN A 44 4.50 -28.28 0.94
C GLN A 44 2.98 -28.40 1.08
N THR A 45 2.50 -28.87 2.23
CA THR A 45 1.06 -28.97 2.56
C THR A 45 0.34 -27.63 2.63
N ALA A 46 1.00 -26.58 3.11
CA ALA A 46 0.42 -25.23 3.14
C ALA A 46 0.40 -24.61 1.74
N LYS A 47 1.40 -24.92 0.89
CA LYS A 47 1.41 -24.49 -0.52
C LYS A 47 0.27 -25.13 -1.30
N ASP A 48 0.07 -26.44 -1.15
CA ASP A 48 -0.99 -27.17 -1.83
C ASP A 48 -2.38 -26.67 -1.40
N TRP A 49 -2.58 -26.42 -0.10
CA TRP A 49 -3.82 -25.83 0.40
C TRP A 49 -4.06 -24.40 -0.11
N LEU A 50 -3.01 -23.56 -0.18
CA LEU A 50 -3.09 -22.20 -0.73
C LEU A 50 -3.36 -22.20 -2.23
N LEU A 51 -2.75 -23.11 -2.98
CA LEU A 51 -3.01 -23.29 -4.40
C LEU A 51 -4.43 -23.78 -4.65
N GLU A 52 -4.92 -24.74 -3.87
CA GLU A 52 -6.29 -25.24 -3.98
C GLU A 52 -7.32 -24.17 -3.60
N THR A 53 -7.07 -23.43 -2.51
CA THR A 53 -7.95 -22.34 -2.06
C THR A 53 -7.93 -21.18 -3.04
N ARG A 54 -6.77 -20.79 -3.58
CA ARG A 54 -6.71 -19.79 -4.66
C ARG A 54 -7.37 -20.29 -5.93
N VAL A 55 -7.14 -21.52 -6.36
CA VAL A 55 -7.82 -22.06 -7.55
C VAL A 55 -9.33 -22.08 -7.33
N ARG A 56 -9.82 -22.26 -6.10
CA ARG A 56 -11.24 -22.16 -5.78
C ARG A 56 -11.76 -20.72 -5.73
N ASP A 57 -11.00 -19.79 -5.16
CA ASP A 57 -11.40 -18.38 -4.99
C ASP A 57 -11.12 -17.51 -6.24
N ASP A 58 -10.00 -17.70 -6.94
CA ASP A 58 -9.68 -17.04 -8.23
C ASP A 58 -10.48 -17.66 -9.40
N ASN A 59 -10.87 -18.94 -9.35
CA ASN A 59 -11.88 -19.47 -10.31
C ASN A 59 -13.30 -19.01 -9.97
N ALA A 60 -13.52 -18.19 -8.94
CA ALA A 60 -14.68 -17.31 -8.90
C ALA A 60 -14.52 -16.15 -9.91
N GLY A 61 -14.30 -16.50 -11.18
CA GLY A 61 -14.76 -15.70 -12.32
C GLY A 61 -13.87 -14.57 -12.86
N LEU A 62 -12.66 -14.34 -12.36
CA LEU A 62 -11.77 -13.33 -12.96
C LEU A 62 -10.77 -13.98 -13.92
N SER A 63 -11.31 -14.49 -15.02
CA SER A 63 -10.51 -14.84 -16.20
C SER A 63 -9.57 -13.68 -16.53
N LYS A 64 -8.31 -13.96 -16.85
CA LYS A 64 -7.29 -13.02 -17.40
C LYS A 64 -7.71 -12.30 -18.69
N GLN A 65 -8.99 -12.32 -19.04
CA GLN A 65 -9.59 -11.61 -20.15
C GLN A 65 -10.29 -10.36 -19.63
N PHE A 66 -9.77 -9.19 -20.00
CA PHE A 66 -10.40 -7.91 -19.73
C PHE A 66 -11.74 -7.82 -20.47
N LYS A 67 -12.83 -8.22 -19.82
CA LYS A 67 -14.18 -8.08 -20.35
C LYS A 67 -14.77 -6.77 -19.88
N ARG A 68 -15.23 -5.95 -20.84
CA ARG A 68 -15.92 -4.67 -20.56
C ARG A 68 -17.16 -4.85 -19.69
N GLU A 69 -17.76 -6.04 -19.70
CA GLU A 69 -18.89 -6.41 -18.84
C GLU A 69 -18.56 -6.30 -17.35
N PHE A 70 -17.36 -6.70 -16.92
CA PHE A 70 -16.92 -6.55 -15.53
C PHE A 70 -16.75 -5.09 -15.12
N VAL A 71 -16.37 -4.21 -16.04
CA VAL A 71 -16.27 -2.77 -15.78
C VAL A 71 -17.65 -2.18 -15.52
N PHE A 72 -18.65 -2.51 -16.36
CA PHE A 72 -20.02 -2.06 -16.13
C PHE A 72 -20.65 -2.69 -14.88
N GLN A 73 -20.28 -3.93 -14.54
CA GLN A 73 -20.71 -4.58 -13.30
C GLN A 73 -20.13 -3.89 -12.07
N ALA A 74 -18.84 -3.56 -12.06
CA ALA A 74 -18.19 -2.82 -10.99
C ALA A 74 -18.74 -1.39 -10.84
N LEU A 75 -19.02 -0.71 -11.96
CA LEU A 75 -19.63 0.63 -11.94
C LEU A 75 -21.09 0.63 -11.47
N ARG A 76 -21.77 -0.51 -11.49
CA ARG A 76 -23.15 -0.64 -11.03
C ARG A 76 -23.23 -1.20 -9.61
N ASP A 77 -22.10 -1.53 -8.99
CA ASP A 77 -22.05 -2.04 -7.64
C ASP A 77 -22.27 -0.91 -6.61
N PRO A 78 -23.41 -0.90 -5.88
CA PRO A 78 -23.65 0.11 -4.86
C PRO A 78 -22.64 0.04 -3.70
N GLN A 79 -22.04 -1.12 -3.43
CA GLN A 79 -21.04 -1.25 -2.35
C GLN A 79 -19.75 -0.49 -2.67
N ALA A 80 -19.38 -0.42 -3.96
CA ALA A 80 -18.23 0.35 -4.42
C ALA A 80 -18.42 1.86 -4.15
N TYR A 81 -19.62 2.39 -4.39
CA TYR A 81 -19.93 3.80 -4.09
C TYR A 81 -19.97 4.09 -2.60
N ILE A 82 -20.48 3.16 -1.79
CA ILE A 82 -20.45 3.30 -0.32
C ILE A 82 -19.00 3.34 0.18
N HIS A 83 -18.13 2.45 -0.30
CA HIS A 83 -16.71 2.48 0.03
C HIS A 83 -16.03 3.76 -0.44
N ALA A 84 -16.33 4.23 -1.65
CA ALA A 84 -15.80 5.48 -2.17
C ALA A 84 -16.22 6.68 -1.30
N ALA A 85 -17.48 6.72 -0.85
CA ALA A 85 -17.97 7.75 0.05
C ALA A 85 -17.28 7.70 1.42
N ILE A 86 -17.17 6.52 2.04
CA ILE A 86 -16.45 6.34 3.31
C ILE A 86 -14.99 6.79 3.17
N PHE A 87 -14.32 6.40 2.10
CA PHE A 87 -12.95 6.82 1.81
C PHE A 87 -12.85 8.34 1.66
N PHE A 88 -13.79 8.97 0.95
CA PHE A 88 -13.82 10.42 0.78
C PHE A 88 -13.99 11.15 2.13
N PHE A 89 -14.96 10.73 2.95
CA PHE A 89 -15.21 11.34 4.27
C PHE A 89 -14.08 11.11 5.27
N THR A 90 -13.28 10.05 5.11
CA THR A 90 -12.11 9.79 5.97
C THR A 90 -10.88 10.53 5.47
N ALA A 91 -10.65 10.60 4.15
CA ALA A 91 -9.50 11.26 3.56
C ALA A 91 -9.50 12.78 3.82
N ILE A 92 -10.66 13.44 3.74
CA ILE A 92 -10.78 14.89 3.96
C ILE A 92 -10.19 15.33 5.32
N PRO A 93 -10.67 14.83 6.47
CA PRO A 93 -10.13 15.23 7.76
C PRO A 93 -8.68 14.77 7.95
N SER A 94 -8.28 13.60 7.42
CA SER A 94 -6.90 13.13 7.51
C SER A 94 -5.90 14.09 6.86
N LEU A 95 -6.27 14.74 5.76
CA LEU A 95 -5.43 15.74 5.09
C LEU A 95 -5.64 17.15 5.66
N SER A 96 -6.86 17.50 6.08
CA SER A 96 -7.17 18.83 6.60
C SER A 96 -6.59 19.05 7.99
N PHE A 97 -6.62 18.04 8.87
CA PHE A 97 -6.14 18.16 10.25
C PHE A 97 -4.70 18.66 10.36
N PRO A 98 -3.68 18.06 9.71
CA PRO A 98 -2.30 18.57 9.79
C PRO A 98 -2.12 19.97 9.21
N VAL A 99 -2.95 20.37 8.23
CA VAL A 99 -2.89 21.70 7.61
C VAL A 99 -3.45 22.78 8.54
N PHE A 100 -4.57 22.50 9.22
CA PHE A 100 -5.21 23.46 10.13
C PHE A 100 -4.66 23.40 11.56
N LEU A 101 -3.93 22.34 11.93
CA LEU A 101 -3.28 22.21 13.24
C LEU A 101 -2.45 23.44 13.65
N PRO A 102 -1.55 24.01 12.82
CA PRO A 102 -0.82 25.22 13.20
C PRO A 102 -1.76 26.42 13.45
N THR A 103 -2.80 26.60 12.63
CA THR A 103 -3.79 27.69 12.81
C THR A 103 -4.59 27.54 14.11
N ILE A 104 -4.94 26.30 14.49
CA ILE A 104 -5.66 26.02 15.73
C ILE A 104 -4.76 26.32 16.94
N ILE A 105 -3.49 25.91 16.88
CA ILE A 105 -2.53 26.15 17.96
C ILE A 105 -2.27 27.66 18.13
N ASP A 106 -2.06 28.38 17.03
CA ASP A 106 -1.85 29.85 17.05
C ASP A 106 -3.10 30.59 17.57
N GLY A 107 -4.30 30.11 17.26
CA GLY A 107 -5.56 30.67 17.76
C GLY A 107 -5.84 30.40 19.24
N LEU A 108 -5.14 29.46 19.88
CA LEU A 108 -5.32 29.15 21.30
C LEU A 108 -4.45 30.01 22.24
N GLY A 109 -3.41 30.68 21.71
CA GLY A 109 -2.53 31.59 22.47
C GLY A 109 -1.36 30.91 23.15
#